data_AF-A0A9X6GJ32-F1
#
_entry.id   AF-A0A9X6GJ32-F1
#
_cell.length_a   1.000
_cell.length_b   1.000
_cell.length_c   1.000
_cell.angle_alpha   90.00
_cell.angle_beta   90.00
_cell.angle_gamma   90.00
#
_symmetry.space_group_name_H-M   'P 1'
#
loop_
_entity.id
_entity.type
_entity.pdbx_description
1 polymer ?
#
loop_
_entity_poly.entity_id
_entity_poly.type
_entity_poly.pdbx_seq_one_letter_code
_entity_poly.pdbx_strand_id
1 'polypeptide(L)' 'MAKGKRDKIRMISSAATGHFYTTDKNKKNTPGKMEMMKYDPVVRKHVMYKEGKIK' A
#
# COMPACT_ATOMS: atom_id res chain seq x y z
N MET A 1 20.29 5.40 -15.78
CA MET A 1 18.82 5.26 -15.94
C MET A 1 18.15 5.98 -14.79
N ALA A 2 17.40 7.06 -15.06
CA ALA A 2 16.80 7.87 -14.01
C ALA A 2 15.80 7.03 -13.19
N LYS A 3 16.04 6.86 -11.89
CA LYS A 3 15.02 6.35 -10.95
C LYS A 3 13.79 7.23 -11.11
N GLY A 4 12.73 6.70 -11.68
CA GLY A 4 11.45 7.42 -11.78
C GLY A 4 11.05 7.93 -10.41
N LYS A 5 10.44 9.12 -10.33
CA LYS A 5 9.97 9.77 -9.08
C LYS A 5 8.92 8.95 -8.30
N ARG A 6 8.62 7.72 -8.72
CA ARG A 6 7.66 6.80 -8.10
C ARG A 6 8.41 5.77 -7.28
N ASP A 7 8.18 5.79 -5.99
CA ASP A 7 8.66 4.79 -5.06
C ASP A 7 7.65 3.65 -4.97
N LYS A 8 8.12 2.40 -4.98
CA LYS A 8 7.24 1.27 -4.63
C LYS A 8 6.96 1.30 -3.13
N ILE A 9 5.70 1.15 -2.79
CA ILE A 9 5.19 1.03 -1.42
C ILE A 9 4.40 -0.28 -1.29
N ARG A 10 4.27 -0.76 -0.05
CA ARG A 10 3.38 -1.88 0.28
C ARG A 10 2.14 -1.32 0.93
N MET A 11 0.99 -1.92 0.62
CA MET A 11 -0.27 -1.65 1.29
C MET A 11 -0.53 -2.86 2.17
N ILE A 12 -0.46 -2.69 3.49
CA ILE A 12 -0.61 -3.77 4.47
C ILE A 12 -2.07 -3.80 4.93
N SER A 13 -2.69 -4.98 4.89
CA SER A 13 -4.06 -5.16 5.39
C SER A 13 -4.14 -4.87 6.89
N SER A 14 -5.09 -4.05 7.32
CA SER A 14 -5.33 -3.80 8.75
C SER A 14 -5.93 -5.03 9.46
N ALA A 15 -6.37 -6.05 8.72
CA ALA A 15 -6.92 -7.28 9.29
C ALA A 15 -5.84 -8.27 9.77
N ALA A 16 -4.56 -7.88 9.78
CA ALA A 16 -3.43 -8.68 10.26
C ALA A 16 -3.30 -10.07 9.61
N THR A 17 -3.85 -10.24 8.40
CA THR A 17 -3.85 -11.50 7.64
C THR A 17 -2.52 -11.82 6.97
N GLY A 18 -1.54 -10.91 7.05
CA GLY A 18 -0.28 -10.99 6.32
C GLY A 18 -0.40 -10.65 4.83
N HIS A 19 -1.62 -10.39 4.33
CA HIS A 19 -1.85 -10.00 2.95
C HIS A 19 -1.39 -8.54 2.71
N PHE A 20 -0.66 -8.32 1.62
CA PHE A 20 -0.24 -7.00 1.19
C PHE A 20 -0.33 -6.84 -0.31
N TYR A 21 -0.71 -5.64 -0.75
CA TYR A 21 -0.55 -5.25 -2.14
C TYR A 21 0.76 -4.48 -2.31
N THR A 22 1.32 -4.51 -3.52
CA THR A 22 2.39 -3.60 -3.91
C THR A 22 1.81 -2.56 -4.85
N THR A 23 2.20 -1.30 -4.67
CA THR A 23 1.81 -0.21 -5.57
C THR A 23 2.94 0.79 -5.65
N ASP A 24 3.03 1.52 -6.74
CA ASP A 24 3.92 2.67 -6.88
C ASP A 24 3.22 3.95 -6.42
N LYS A 25 3.98 4.81 -5.74
CA LYS A 25 3.52 6.10 -5.22
C LYS A 25 4.54 7.19 -5.52
N ASN A 26 4.06 8.34 -5.97
CA ASN A 26 4.88 9.53 -6.11
C ASN A 26 4.87 10.33 -4.80
N LYS A 27 5.93 10.21 -3.99
CA LYS A 27 6.06 10.91 -2.71
C LYS A 27 5.97 12.45 -2.84
N LYS A 28 6.24 13.01 -4.03
CA LYS A 28 6.14 14.46 -4.27
C LYS A 28 4.70 14.96 -4.38
N ASN A 29 3.81 14.15 -4.96
CA ASN A 29 2.40 14.56 -5.14
C ASN A 29 1.55 14.17 -3.92
N THR A 30 1.86 13.04 -3.29
CA THR A 30 1.15 12.58 -2.09
C THR A 30 2.13 12.42 -0.91
N PRO A 31 2.38 13.48 -0.13
CA PRO A 31 3.30 13.41 1.01
C PRO A 31 2.72 12.63 2.21
N GLY A 32 1.40 12.57 2.37
CA GLY A 32 0.72 11.85 3.46
C GLY A 32 0.70 10.33 3.28
N LYS A 33 0.46 9.56 4.35
CA LYS A 33 0.30 8.10 4.28
C LYS A 33 -0.97 7.76 3.49
N MET A 34 -0.88 6.85 2.51
CA MET A 34 -2.07 6.36 1.81
C MET A 34 -2.80 5.33 2.64
N GLU A 35 -4.10 5.52 2.77
CA GLU A 35 -5.03 4.55 3.32
C GLU A 35 -6.13 4.31 2.28
N MET A 36 -6.33 3.06 1.88
CA MET A 36 -7.35 2.70 0.89
C MET A 36 -8.10 1.46 1.35
N MET A 37 -9.41 1.42 1.14
CA MET A 37 -10.17 0.19 1.30
C MET A 37 -9.90 -0.72 0.10
N LYS A 38 -9.36 -1.90 0.36
CA LYS A 38 -9.16 -2.92 -0.66
C LYS A 38 -9.70 -4.25 -0.15
N TYR A 39 -9.99 -5.14 -1.09
CA TYR A 39 -10.40 -6.49 -0.79
C TYR A 39 -9.25 -7.27 -0.16
N ASP A 40 -9.51 -7.92 0.97
CA ASP A 40 -8.63 -8.92 1.56
C ASP A 40 -9.17 -10.32 1.22
N PRO A 41 -8.44 -11.13 0.44
CA PRO A 41 -8.89 -12.46 0.04
C PRO A 41 -8.96 -13.45 1.21
N VAL A 42 -8.28 -13.18 2.33
CA VAL A 42 -8.26 -14.06 3.51
C VAL A 42 -9.53 -13.87 4.34
N VAL A 43 -9.92 -12.61 4.61
CA VAL A 43 -11.17 -12.30 5.34
C VAL A 43 -12.40 -12.24 4.42
N ARG A 44 -12.16 -12.23 3.10
CA ARG A 44 -13.18 -12.06 2.05
C ARG A 44 -14.02 -10.79 2.20
N LYS A 45 -13.41 -9.72 2.71
CA LYS A 45 -14.07 -8.43 2.96
C LYS A 45 -13.18 -7.29 2.49
N HIS A 46 -13.80 -6.16 2.19
CA HIS A 46 -13.05 -4.92 2.01
C HIS A 46 -12.63 -4.40 3.38
N VAL A 47 -11.32 -4.27 3.56
CA VAL A 47 -10.72 -3.77 4.79
C VAL A 47 -9.80 -2.61 4.45
N MET A 48 -9.48 -1.81 5.46
CA MET A 48 -8.56 -0.71 5.27
C MET A 48 -7.14 -1.22 5.13
N TYR A 49 -6.45 -0.79 4.07
CA TYR A 49 -5.04 -1.05 3.85
C TYR A 49 -4.25 0.21 4.12
N LYS A 50 -3.14 0.07 4.86
CA LYS A 50 -2.26 1.18 5.24
C LYS A 50 -0.93 1.07 4.53
N GLU A 51 -0.38 2.22 4.15
CA GLU A 51 0.94 2.31 3.55
C GLU A 51 2.05 1.84 4.50
N GLY A 52 2.84 0.88 4.03
CA GLY A 52 4.05 0.36 4.65
C GLY A 52 5.25 0.55 3.71
N LYS A 53 6.44 0.70 4.32
CA LYS A 53 7.69 0.80 3.55
C LYS A 53 8.07 -0.56 2.97
N ILE A 54 8.52 -0.56 1.72
CA ILE A 54 9.34 -1.65 1.20
C ILE A 54 10.72 -1.51 1.85
N LYS A 55 11.20 -2.58 2.48
CA LYS A 55 12.57 -2.67 2.99
C LYS A 55 13.54 -2.74 1.81
#